data_AF-A0A2X1AEE7-F1
#
_entry.id   AF-A0A2X1AEE7-F1
#
_cell.length_a   1.000
_cell.length_b   1.000
_cell.length_c   1.000
_cell.angle_alpha   90.00
_cell.angle_beta   90.00
_cell.angle_gamma   90.00
#
_symmetry.space_group_name_H-M   'P 1'
#
loop_
_entity.id
_entity.type
_entity.pdbx_description
1 polymer ?
#
loop_
_entity_poly.entity_id
_entity_poly.type
_entity_poly.pdbx_seq_one_letter_code
_entity_poly.pdbx_strand_id
1 'polypeptide(L)' 'MRIEQREDLVIIDGLEISGTIQKNQQCPSCQNSIIYDDTFDSYFCAMCNEWQEEACDDPHCHYCVQRPERPLPIHR' A
#
# COMPACT_ATOMS: atom_id res chain seq x y z
N MET A 1 10.48 -2.31 -10.59
CA MET A 1 9.47 -1.44 -9.98
C MET A 1 10.06 -0.06 -9.79
N ARG A 2 9.44 0.95 -10.38
CA ARG A 2 9.75 2.37 -10.23
C ARG A 2 8.70 2.98 -9.32
N ILE A 3 9.14 3.65 -8.27
CA ILE A 3 8.27 4.29 -7.28
C ILE A 3 8.64 5.77 -7.21
N GLU A 4 7.66 6.65 -7.38
CA GLU A 4 7.81 8.09 -7.28
C GLU A 4 6.74 8.65 -6.34
N GLN A 5 7.04 9.75 -5.64
CA GLN A 5 6.04 10.48 -4.86
C GLN A 5 5.86 11.89 -5.44
N ARG A 6 4.61 12.34 -5.54
CA ARG A 6 4.21 13.69 -5.94
C ARG A 6 3.12 14.17 -5.02
N GLU A 7 3.43 15.13 -4.14
CA GLU A 7 2.49 15.64 -3.14
C GLU A 7 1.89 14.46 -2.34
N ASP A 8 0.58 14.24 -2.48
CA ASP A 8 -0.21 13.21 -1.80
C ASP A 8 -0.42 11.96 -2.67
N LEU A 9 0.37 11.78 -3.73
CA LEU A 9 0.33 10.63 -4.63
C LEU A 9 1.64 9.85 -4.60
N VAL A 10 1.52 8.52 -4.59
CA VAL A 10 2.61 7.59 -4.89
C VAL A 10 2.32 6.91 -6.21
N ILE A 11 3.27 7.01 -7.15
CA ILE A 11 3.19 6.46 -8.49
C ILE A 11 4.08 5.22 -8.56
N ILE A 12 3.50 4.05 -8.79
CA ILE A 12 4.19 2.76 -8.85
C ILE A 12 4.03 2.17 -10.25
N ASP A 13 5.11 2.13 -11.03
CA ASP A 13 5.09 1.64 -12.42
C ASP A 13 3.96 2.27 -13.29
N GLY A 14 3.57 3.51 -12.97
CA GLY A 14 2.51 4.25 -13.66
C GLY A 14 1.12 4.16 -13.02
N LEU A 15 0.94 3.31 -12.00
CA LEU A 15 -0.27 3.29 -11.17
C LEU A 15 -0.20 4.42 -10.13
N GLU A 16 -1.23 5.26 -10.09
CA GLU A 16 -1.36 6.32 -9.09
C GLU A 16 -2.11 5.81 -7.86
N ILE A 17 -1.55 6.03 -6.68
CA ILE A 17 -2.11 5.65 -5.38
C ILE A 17 -2.12 6.90 -4.51
N SER A 18 -3.27 7.23 -3.91
CA SER A 18 -3.33 8.29 -2.89
C SER A 18 -2.59 7.81 -1.64
N GLY A 19 -1.57 8.54 -1.23
CA GLY A 19 -0.78 8.15 -0.09
C GLY A 19 0.62 8.73 -0.06
N THR A 20 1.45 8.17 0.82
CA THR A 20 2.81 8.70 1.06
C THR A 20 3.83 7.58 1.32
N ILE A 21 5.06 7.80 0.85
CA ILE A 21 6.17 6.88 1.14
C ILE A 21 6.68 7.12 2.56
N GLN A 22 6.68 6.07 3.38
CA GLN A 22 7.12 6.12 4.77
C GLN A 22 8.64 5.88 4.87
N LYS A 23 9.43 6.95 4.72
CA LYS A 23 10.91 6.87 4.68
C LYS A 23 11.55 6.25 5.94
N ASN A 24 10.89 6.36 7.09
CA ASN A 24 11.39 5.85 8.37
C ASN A 24 10.81 4.48 8.75
N GLN A 25 9.98 3.88 7.89
CA GLN A 25 9.37 2.59 8.13
C GLN A 25 9.72 1.63 6.99
N GLN A 26 10.07 0.40 7.33
CA GLN A 26 10.56 -0.60 6.39
C GLN A 26 9.74 -1.87 6.50
N CYS A 27 9.57 -2.55 5.37
CA CYS A 27 8.96 -3.86 5.32
C CYS A 27 9.85 -4.87 6.08
N PRO A 28 9.33 -5.65 7.03
CA PRO A 28 10.12 -6.62 7.77
C PRO A 28 10.66 -7.75 6.87
N SER A 29 10.00 -8.04 5.75
CA SER A 29 10.37 -9.13 4.83
C SER A 29 11.49 -8.75 3.86
N CYS A 30 11.47 -7.52 3.33
CA CYS A 30 12.41 -7.10 2.27
C CYS A 30 13.20 -5.82 2.56
N GLN A 31 13.00 -5.18 3.71
CA GLN A 31 13.68 -3.96 4.16
C GLN A 31 13.49 -2.71 3.29
N ASN A 32 12.64 -2.76 2.26
CA ASN A 32 12.26 -1.59 1.47
C ASN A 32 11.26 -0.71 2.23
N SER A 33 11.22 0.58 1.91
CA SER A 33 10.22 1.50 2.48
C SER A 33 8.80 1.03 2.20
N ILE A 34 7.92 1.22 3.18
CA ILE A 34 6.47 0.96 3.04
C ILE A 34 5.76 2.22 2.57
N ILE A 35 4.55 2.05 2.04
CA ILE A 35 3.69 3.11 1.54
C ILE A 35 2.43 3.11 2.40
N TYR A 36 2.02 4.28 2.85
CA TYR A 36 0.69 4.46 3.42
C TYR A 36 -0.29 4.72 2.28
N ASP A 37 -1.41 4.00 2.26
CA ASP A 37 -2.50 4.14 1.30
C ASP A 37 -3.69 4.83 1.98
N ASP A 38 -4.05 6.01 1.50
CA ASP A 38 -5.14 6.80 2.07
C ASP A 38 -6.53 6.19 1.79
N THR A 39 -6.65 5.38 0.74
CA THR A 39 -7.93 4.76 0.33
C THR A 39 -8.32 3.64 1.27
N PHE A 40 -7.32 2.89 1.74
CA PHE A 40 -7.53 1.72 2.60
C PHE A 40 -7.06 1.93 4.04
N ASP A 41 -6.60 3.13 4.36
CA ASP A 41 -6.08 3.54 5.68
C ASP A 41 -5.10 2.50 6.24
N SER A 42 -4.11 2.10 5.41
CA SER A 42 -3.20 1.02 5.76
C SER A 42 -1.87 1.10 5.05
N TYR A 43 -0.87 0.45 5.62
CA TYR A 43 0.46 0.38 5.04
C TYR A 43 0.65 -0.86 4.17
N PHE A 44 1.38 -0.72 3.07
CA PHE A 44 1.80 -1.86 2.25
C PHE A 44 3.24 -1.74 1.77
N CYS A 45 3.83 -2.88 1.40
CA CYS A 45 5.10 -2.94 0.71
C CYS A 45 4.87 -3.19 -0.78
N ALA A 46 5.25 -2.22 -1.62
CA ALA A 46 5.15 -2.37 -3.07
C ALA A 46 6.02 -3.52 -3.60
N MET A 47 7.20 -3.74 -2.99
CA MET A 47 8.14 -4.77 -3.43
C MET A 47 7.66 -6.20 -3.13
N CYS A 48 7.05 -6.43 -1.97
CA CYS A 48 6.43 -7.72 -1.63
C CYS A 48 5.02 -7.86 -2.21
N ASN A 49 4.40 -6.73 -2.59
CA ASN A 49 2.97 -6.62 -2.89
C ASN A 49 2.10 -7.16 -1.74
N GLU A 50 2.34 -6.66 -0.52
CA GLU A 50 1.69 -7.15 0.70
C GLU A 50 1.30 -6.00 1.62
N TRP A 51 0.08 -6.06 2.15
CA TRP A 51 -0.34 -5.25 3.29
C TRP A 51 0.53 -5.58 4.51
N GLN A 52 0.86 -4.56 5.30
CA GLN A 52 1.63 -4.72 6.53
C GLN A 52 0.72 -4.92 7.75
N GLU A 53 -0.60 -4.81 7.55
CA GLU A 53 -1.62 -4.92 8.58
C GLU A 53 -2.74 -5.83 8.10
N GLU A 54 -3.27 -6.65 9.00
CA GLU A 54 -4.45 -7.46 8.74
C GLU A 54 -5.70 -6.57 8.63
N ALA A 55 -6.74 -7.08 7.98
CA ALA A 55 -8.03 -6.38 7.95
C ALA A 55 -8.68 -6.53 9.32
N CYS A 56 -9.45 -5.53 9.76
CA CYS A 56 -10.20 -5.70 11.00
C CYS A 56 -11.35 -6.70 10.83
N ASP A 57 -11.83 -7.26 11.94
CA ASP A 57 -12.95 -8.20 11.95
C ASP A 57 -14.33 -7.54 11.76
N ASP A 58 -14.39 -6.20 11.59
CA ASP A 58 -15.65 -5.48 11.41
C ASP A 58 -16.13 -5.57 9.94
N PRO A 59 -17.24 -6.28 9.69
CA PRO A 59 -17.78 -6.44 8.33
C PRO A 59 -18.38 -5.15 7.75
N HIS A 60 -18.46 -4.05 8.52
CA HIS A 60 -18.95 -2.74 8.08
C HIS A 60 -17.83 -1.69 7.94
N CYS A 61 -16.56 -2.06 8.18
CA CYS A 61 -15.45 -1.13 8.03
C CYS A 61 -15.28 -0.73 6.55
N HIS A 62 -15.52 0.55 6.24
CA HIS A 62 -15.48 1.05 4.87
C HIS A 62 -14.13 0.83 4.18
N TYR A 63 -13.03 0.94 4.92
CA TYR A 63 -11.67 0.73 4.42
C TYR A 63 -11.38 -0.75 4.16
N CYS A 64 -11.68 -1.62 5.13
CA CYS A 64 -11.29 -3.03 5.06
C CYS A 64 -12.16 -3.86 4.11
N VAL A 65 -13.47 -3.59 4.02
CA VAL A 65 -14.42 -4.39 3.23
C VAL A 65 -14.13 -4.32 1.73
N GLN A 66 -13.60 -3.20 1.26
CA GLN A 66 -13.24 -3.01 -0.15
C GLN A 66 -11.76 -3.27 -0.42
N ARG A 67 -10.97 -3.57 0.61
CA ARG A 67 -9.52 -3.73 0.48
C ARG A 67 -9.21 -5.02 -0.30
N PRO A 68 -8.48 -4.93 -1.42
CA PRO A 68 -8.11 -6.12 -2.18
C PRO A 68 -7.15 -6.99 -1.36
N GLU A 69 -7.08 -8.29 -1.69
CA GLU A 69 -6.14 -9.22 -1.06
C GLU A 69 -4.67 -8.76 -1.23
N ARG A 70 -4.37 -8.13 -2.38
CA ARG A 70 -3.05 -7.60 -2.73
C ARG A 70 -3.14 -6.11 -3.06
N PRO A 71 -2.24 -5.26 -2.53
CA PRO A 71 -2.27 -3.80 -2.77
C PRO A 71 -2.16 -3.42 -4.25
N LEU A 72 -1.31 -4.12 -4.99
CA LEU A 72 -1.04 -3.85 -6.41
C LEU A 72 -1.65 -4.94 -7.29
N PRO A 73 -2.22 -4.57 -8.46
CA PRO A 73 -2.73 -5.52 -9.42
C PRO A 73 -1.59 -6.39 -9.96
N ILE A 74 -1.83 -7.69 -10.09
CA ILE A 74 -0.89 -8.60 -10.75
C ILE A 74 -1.12 -8.48 -12.25
N HIS A 75 -0.23 -7.78 -12.95
CA HIS A 75 -0.24 -7.78 -14.41
C HIS A 75 0.16 -9.18 -14.90
N ARG A 76 -0.76 -9.83 -15.64
CA ARG A 76 -0.56 -11.14 -16.26
C ARG A 76 -0.06 -10.99 -17.69
#